data_AF-A0AAU0F5H6-F1
#
_entry.id   AF-A0AAU0F5H6-F1
#
_cell.length_a   1.000
_cell.length_b   1.000
_cell.length_c   1.000
_cell.angle_alpha   90.00
_cell.angle_beta   90.00
_cell.angle_gamma   90.00
#
_symmetry.space_group_name_H-M   'P 1'
#
loop_
_entity.id
_entity.type
_entity.pdbx_description
1 polymer ?
#
loop_
_entity_poly.entity_id
_entity_poly.type
_entity_poly.pdbx_seq_one_letter_code
_entity_poly.pdbx_strand_id
1 'polypeptide(L)'
;MMKVFLLRSPEVEPDFMEEVLGVLENSKGNDLQFEKLPIEWDHQDLYRISGYTMKPYKTWFRFRIDSKIKKQRYDPSLGEPLSWREFFSLCKYARKKFDIEDENFVILITKRRNAMNYFSMFETDGSRNIFIQSSDWEYVMETPAVLSVAYEVIANVLMVLGDYDLSNGVEAVFHKKSIGCVSDFCSHKKDILLKLRTADICPKCLKRLADNGVEPGIIFQSLEIFEHIRIKLKFSQGFMGTAQPQKVEIDKGGKIFIGGRKMKINPLGKAIFILFLHHLDGIYMKELHKYEEELLYIYSQLKPNPNPESIANLVSPIDSNFTYNKSRLLKSLDEQLGTTQAQFYSISGESKEKFKIPIPKDLVSIHERFSFNKS
;
A
#
# COMPACT_ATOMS: atom_id res chain seq x y z
N MET A 1 -2.19 5.33 -21.77
CA MET A 1 -1.89 4.66 -20.48
C MET A 1 -1.00 5.57 -19.69
N MET A 2 -1.45 5.98 -18.50
CA MET A 2 -0.81 6.98 -17.67
C MET A 2 -0.01 6.31 -16.56
N LYS A 3 1.24 6.74 -16.35
CA LYS A 3 2.09 6.17 -15.31
C LYS A 3 2.00 6.95 -14.02
N VAL A 4 2.04 6.23 -12.91
CA VAL A 4 2.08 6.74 -11.54
C VAL A 4 3.35 6.20 -10.88
N PHE A 5 4.37 7.05 -10.83
CA PHE A 5 5.65 6.72 -10.23
C PHE A 5 5.63 6.97 -8.73
N LEU A 6 5.87 5.92 -7.94
CA LEU A 6 6.00 6.00 -6.49
C LEU A 6 7.48 6.06 -6.11
N LEU A 7 7.81 6.97 -5.22
CA LEU A 7 9.12 7.08 -4.58
C LEU A 7 8.95 7.23 -3.08
N ARG A 8 9.97 6.85 -2.33
CA ARG A 8 9.91 6.81 -0.87
C ARG A 8 10.99 7.64 -0.23
N SER A 9 10.69 8.24 0.92
CA SER A 9 11.73 8.80 1.78
C SER A 9 12.48 7.67 2.52
N PRO A 10 13.71 7.93 3.02
CA PRO A 10 14.54 6.92 3.70
C PRO A 10 13.85 6.24 4.89
N GLU A 11 12.91 6.92 5.55
CA GLU A 11 12.17 6.44 6.72
C GLU A 11 11.08 5.43 6.38
N VAL A 12 10.66 5.35 5.13
CA VAL A 12 9.68 4.37 4.67
C VAL A 12 10.43 3.09 4.32
N GLU A 13 10.00 1.97 4.88
CA GLU A 13 10.62 0.67 4.60
C GLU A 13 10.36 0.25 3.14
N PRO A 14 11.31 -0.44 2.48
CA PRO A 14 11.11 -1.01 1.15
C PRO A 14 9.85 -1.88 1.07
N ASP A 15 9.64 -2.73 2.08
CA ASP A 15 8.46 -3.62 2.15
C ASP A 15 7.15 -2.84 2.17
N PHE A 16 7.08 -1.71 2.86
CA PHE A 16 5.87 -0.89 2.91
C PHE A 16 5.46 -0.42 1.50
N MET A 17 6.43 -0.05 0.66
CA MET A 17 6.16 0.34 -0.72
C MET A 17 5.64 -0.82 -1.57
N GLU A 18 6.22 -2.01 -1.40
CA GLU A 18 5.76 -3.21 -2.11
C GLU A 18 4.33 -3.61 -1.69
N GLU A 19 3.95 -3.40 -0.44
CA GLU A 19 2.57 -3.61 0.02
C GLU A 19 1.60 -2.59 -0.58
N VAL A 20 1.99 -1.31 -0.64
CA VAL A 20 1.17 -0.26 -1.29
C VAL A 20 0.98 -0.58 -2.77
N LEU A 21 2.05 -0.93 -3.50
CA LEU A 21 1.96 -1.36 -4.90
C LEU A 21 1.06 -2.59 -5.06
N GLY A 22 1.20 -3.59 -4.20
CA GLY A 22 0.35 -4.78 -4.23
C GLY A 22 -1.14 -4.48 -4.06
N VAL A 23 -1.50 -3.41 -3.35
CA VAL A 23 -2.90 -2.94 -3.25
C VAL A 23 -3.34 -2.23 -4.53
N LEU A 24 -2.52 -1.33 -5.07
CA LEU A 24 -2.83 -0.53 -6.27
C LEU A 24 -2.94 -1.39 -7.54
N GLU A 25 -2.05 -2.36 -7.68
CA GLU A 25 -2.03 -3.32 -8.80
C GLU A 25 -3.13 -4.37 -8.69
N ASN A 26 -3.85 -4.45 -7.57
CA ASN A 26 -5.00 -5.32 -7.42
C ASN A 26 -6.23 -4.65 -8.05
N SER A 27 -6.20 -4.40 -9.36
CA SER A 27 -7.33 -3.94 -10.16
C SER A 27 -7.29 -4.63 -11.53
N LYS A 28 -8.44 -4.68 -12.22
CA LYS A 28 -8.51 -5.27 -13.57
C LYS A 28 -8.20 -4.25 -14.65
N GLY A 29 -8.45 -2.97 -14.37
CA GLY A 29 -8.10 -1.86 -15.26
C GLY A 29 -6.60 -1.72 -15.48
N ASN A 30 -6.23 -1.14 -16.61
CA ASN A 30 -4.83 -0.91 -17.00
C ASN A 30 -4.56 0.54 -17.44
N ASP A 31 -5.48 1.47 -17.22
CA ASP A 31 -5.34 2.87 -17.64
C ASP A 31 -4.29 3.62 -16.80
N LEU A 32 -4.22 3.31 -15.50
CA LEU A 32 -3.17 3.70 -14.56
C LEU A 32 -2.18 2.53 -14.38
N GLN A 33 -0.91 2.82 -14.60
CA GLN A 33 0.21 1.91 -14.35
C GLN A 33 1.05 2.41 -13.18
N PHE A 34 1.21 1.60 -12.14
CA PHE A 34 1.99 1.97 -10.95
C PHE A 34 3.40 1.41 -11.06
N GLU A 35 4.42 2.25 -10.81
CA GLU A 35 5.82 1.84 -10.88
C GLU A 35 6.60 2.43 -9.69
N LYS A 36 7.47 1.65 -9.06
CA LYS A 36 8.44 2.16 -8.07
C LYS A 36 9.66 2.72 -8.79
N LEU A 37 10.07 3.93 -8.46
CA LEU A 37 11.35 4.46 -8.95
C LEU A 37 12.52 3.79 -8.23
N PRO A 38 13.60 3.40 -8.93
CA PRO A 38 14.77 2.79 -8.35
C PRO A 38 15.67 3.87 -7.70
N ILE A 39 15.12 4.56 -6.71
CA ILE A 39 15.80 5.61 -5.99
C ILE A 39 15.84 5.28 -4.50
N GLU A 40 17.06 5.25 -3.98
CA GLU A 40 17.38 5.05 -2.59
C GLU A 40 18.04 6.33 -2.11
N TRP A 41 17.46 6.95 -1.09
CA TRP A 41 17.97 8.17 -0.49
C TRP A 41 18.50 7.88 0.90
N ASP A 42 19.53 8.61 1.29
CA ASP A 42 19.85 8.76 2.71
C ASP A 42 19.26 10.08 3.26
N HIS A 43 19.38 10.30 4.57
CA HIS A 43 18.90 11.53 5.19
C HIS A 43 19.64 12.78 4.69
N GLN A 44 20.92 12.68 4.32
CA GLN A 44 21.69 13.82 3.79
C GLN A 44 21.20 14.21 2.40
N ASP A 45 20.81 13.25 1.58
CA ASP A 45 20.24 13.49 0.25
C ASP A 45 18.97 14.33 0.32
N LEU A 46 18.11 14.08 1.31
CA LEU A 46 16.92 14.90 1.54
C LEU A 46 17.28 16.38 1.73
N TYR A 47 18.26 16.67 2.59
CA TYR A 47 18.72 18.04 2.85
C TYR A 47 19.45 18.66 1.66
N ARG A 48 20.21 17.86 0.91
CA ARG A 48 20.93 18.33 -0.29
C ARG A 48 19.95 18.68 -1.41
N ILE A 49 18.96 17.83 -1.67
CA ILE A 49 17.99 18.03 -2.75
C ILE A 49 17.06 19.20 -2.42
N SER A 50 16.57 19.29 -1.18
CA SER A 50 15.78 20.43 -0.73
C SER A 50 16.59 21.73 -0.76
N GLY A 51 17.86 21.70 -0.33
CA GLY A 51 18.76 22.85 -0.36
C GLY A 51 19.25 23.25 -1.76
N TYR A 52 19.37 22.31 -2.70
CA TYR A 52 19.76 22.57 -4.08
C TYR A 52 18.64 23.24 -4.89
N THR A 53 17.39 22.92 -4.56
CA THR A 53 16.19 23.46 -5.22
C THR A 53 15.63 24.70 -4.51
N MET A 54 15.99 24.95 -3.25
CA MET A 54 15.50 26.09 -2.47
C MET A 54 16.65 26.93 -1.91
N LYS A 55 16.63 28.25 -2.19
CA LYS A 55 17.40 29.20 -1.36
C LYS A 55 16.95 29.07 0.10
N PRO A 56 17.87 29.04 1.08
CA PRO A 56 17.55 28.66 2.45
C PRO A 56 16.69 29.73 3.13
N TYR A 57 15.45 29.39 3.48
CA TYR A 57 14.69 30.16 4.47
C TYR A 57 15.09 29.66 5.86
N LYS A 58 16.20 30.18 6.38
CA LYS A 58 16.41 30.21 7.83
C LYS A 58 15.34 31.16 8.38
N THR A 59 14.38 30.69 9.17
CA THR A 59 14.01 31.27 10.48
C THR A 59 12.59 30.89 11.00
N TRP A 60 12.56 30.24 12.18
CA TRP A 60 11.63 30.43 13.31
C TRP A 60 10.11 30.20 13.19
N PHE A 61 9.59 29.49 12.18
CA PHE A 61 8.15 29.19 12.14
C PHE A 61 7.77 28.00 13.06
N ARG A 62 7.37 28.31 14.30
CA ARG A 62 6.64 27.36 15.15
C ARG A 62 5.16 27.40 14.79
N PHE A 63 4.67 26.39 14.08
CA PHE A 63 3.24 26.22 13.85
C PHE A 63 2.52 26.00 15.18
N ARG A 64 1.78 27.00 15.65
CA ARG A 64 0.78 26.86 16.72
C ARG A 64 -0.57 26.53 16.09
N ILE A 65 -0.73 25.29 15.61
CA ILE A 65 -2.05 24.75 15.31
C ILE A 65 -2.50 23.96 16.55
N ASP A 66 -3.58 24.41 17.17
CA ASP A 66 -4.18 23.75 18.31
C ASP A 66 -4.95 22.52 17.82
N SER A 67 -4.23 21.40 17.65
CA SER A 67 -4.84 20.11 17.40
C SER A 67 -5.48 19.61 18.69
N LYS A 68 -6.80 19.39 18.68
CA LYS A 68 -7.50 18.70 19.79
C LYS A 68 -6.97 17.28 20.06
N ILE A 69 -6.18 16.73 19.13
CA ILE A 69 -5.43 15.48 19.30
C ILE A 69 -4.05 15.83 19.85
N LYS A 70 -3.73 15.28 21.03
CA LYS A 70 -2.52 15.56 21.84
C LYS A 70 -1.29 15.84 20.95
N LYS A 71 -0.54 16.90 21.29
CA LYS A 71 0.79 17.19 20.72
C LYS A 71 1.61 15.90 20.71
N GLN A 72 1.80 15.33 19.53
CA GLN A 72 2.66 14.16 19.37
C GLN A 72 4.08 14.61 19.73
N ARG A 73 4.78 13.80 20.52
CA ARG A 73 6.18 14.09 20.85
C ARG A 73 6.98 14.13 19.54
N TYR A 74 7.94 15.05 19.49
CA TYR A 74 8.95 15.02 18.43
C TYR A 74 9.62 13.65 18.48
N ASP A 75 9.67 12.97 17.34
CA ASP A 75 10.39 11.71 17.19
C ASP A 75 11.68 12.01 16.44
N PRO A 76 12.85 12.00 17.12
CA PRO A 76 14.14 12.25 16.48
C PRO A 76 14.44 11.32 15.31
N SER A 77 13.88 10.10 15.29
CA SER A 77 14.06 9.14 14.19
C SER A 77 13.33 9.56 12.91
N LEU A 78 12.23 10.31 13.05
CA LEU A 78 11.49 10.90 11.94
C LEU A 78 11.98 12.30 11.59
N GLY A 79 12.91 12.85 12.37
CA GLY A 79 13.46 14.20 12.30
C GLY A 79 12.43 15.34 12.16
N GLU A 80 12.90 16.54 11.81
CA GLU A 80 12.05 17.73 11.74
C GLU A 80 11.01 17.63 10.59
N PRO A 81 9.82 18.24 10.75
CA PRO A 81 8.83 18.30 9.67
C PRO A 81 9.36 19.07 8.46
N LEU A 82 9.00 18.59 7.26
CA LEU A 82 9.33 19.26 6.01
C LEU A 82 8.14 20.09 5.51
N SER A 83 8.42 21.17 4.79
CA SER A 83 7.42 21.95 4.06
C SER A 83 6.97 21.22 2.81
N TRP A 84 5.79 21.58 2.28
CA TRP A 84 5.31 21.01 1.01
C TRP A 84 6.27 21.29 -0.15
N ARG A 85 6.93 22.45 -0.17
CA ARG A 85 7.94 22.80 -1.19
C ARG A 85 9.12 21.83 -1.16
N GLU A 86 9.59 21.45 0.02
CA GLU A 86 10.67 20.48 0.16
C GLU A 86 10.22 19.11 -0.34
N PHE A 87 9.01 18.66 -0.01
CA PHE A 87 8.48 17.41 -0.57
C PHE A 87 8.33 17.42 -2.09
N PHE A 88 7.77 18.50 -2.65
CA PHE A 88 7.63 18.61 -4.11
C PHE A 88 8.98 18.76 -4.82
N SER A 89 9.99 19.36 -4.19
CA SER A 89 11.35 19.39 -4.77
C SER A 89 11.96 18.01 -4.95
N LEU A 90 11.66 17.05 -4.06
CA LEU A 90 12.10 15.66 -4.19
C LEU A 90 11.42 14.99 -5.40
N CYS A 91 10.15 15.28 -5.62
CA CYS A 91 9.42 14.83 -6.81
C CYS A 91 10.03 15.43 -8.10
N LYS A 92 10.29 16.75 -8.11
CA LYS A 92 10.92 17.44 -9.26
C LYS A 92 12.33 16.93 -9.54
N TYR A 93 13.11 16.63 -8.50
CA TYR A 93 14.41 15.98 -8.65
C TYR A 93 14.28 14.61 -9.31
N ALA A 94 13.34 13.79 -8.86
CA ALA A 94 13.09 12.48 -9.45
C ALA A 94 12.64 12.58 -10.91
N ARG A 95 11.75 13.52 -11.24
CA ARG A 95 11.36 13.81 -12.63
C ARG A 95 12.57 14.09 -13.52
N LYS A 96 13.44 15.00 -13.08
CA LYS A 96 14.65 15.36 -13.83
C LYS A 96 15.64 14.20 -13.94
N LYS A 97 15.81 13.41 -12.88
CA LYS A 97 16.76 12.30 -12.84
C LYS A 97 16.36 11.14 -13.76
N PHE A 98 15.06 10.87 -13.86
CA PHE A 98 14.52 9.74 -14.62
C PHE A 98 13.80 10.15 -15.91
N ASP A 99 13.88 11.42 -16.30
CA ASP A 99 13.27 11.97 -17.51
C ASP A 99 11.76 11.67 -17.61
N ILE A 100 11.04 11.95 -16.52
CA ILE A 100 9.60 11.64 -16.40
C ILE A 100 8.78 12.76 -17.05
N GLU A 101 8.01 12.40 -18.08
CA GLU A 101 7.08 13.29 -18.79
C GLU A 101 6.04 13.93 -17.86
N ASP A 102 5.57 15.13 -18.23
CA ASP A 102 4.67 15.95 -17.40
C ASP A 102 3.28 15.33 -17.22
N GLU A 103 2.84 14.50 -18.17
CA GLU A 103 1.59 13.75 -18.13
C GLU A 103 1.62 12.61 -17.11
N ASN A 104 2.79 12.14 -16.69
CA ASN A 104 2.91 11.07 -15.71
C ASN A 104 2.95 11.64 -14.29
N PHE A 105 2.49 10.87 -13.30
CA PHE A 105 2.47 11.27 -11.89
C PHE A 105 3.76 10.87 -11.16
N VAL A 106 4.19 11.69 -10.21
CA VAL A 106 5.29 11.38 -9.27
C VAL A 106 4.79 11.61 -7.85
N ILE A 107 4.78 10.55 -7.04
CA ILE A 107 4.17 10.53 -5.71
C ILE A 107 5.17 10.11 -4.64
N LEU A 108 5.57 11.06 -3.81
CA LEU A 108 6.44 10.81 -2.66
C LEU A 108 5.64 10.23 -1.48
N ILE A 109 5.96 9.01 -1.07
CA ILE A 109 5.48 8.40 0.17
C ILE A 109 6.52 8.64 1.27
N THR A 110 6.11 9.17 2.41
CA THR A 110 7.05 9.54 3.48
C THR A 110 6.48 9.35 4.89
N LYS A 111 7.33 8.94 5.84
CA LYS A 111 6.98 9.02 7.28
C LYS A 111 7.26 10.39 7.89
N ARG A 112 7.92 11.30 7.15
CA ARG A 112 8.17 12.67 7.59
C ARG A 112 6.85 13.41 7.73
N ARG A 113 6.71 14.10 8.86
CA ARG A 113 5.57 15.02 9.03
C ARG A 113 5.70 16.18 8.07
N ASN A 114 4.57 16.67 7.59
CA ASN A 114 4.52 17.93 6.86
C ASN A 114 4.15 19.09 7.79
N ALA A 115 4.68 20.27 7.47
CA ALA A 115 4.48 21.51 8.23
C ALA A 115 2.99 21.86 8.47
N MET A 116 2.10 21.39 7.59
CA MET A 116 0.65 21.67 7.64
C MET A 116 -0.17 20.52 8.23
N ASN A 117 0.46 19.40 8.64
CA ASN A 117 -0.18 18.24 9.28
C ASN A 117 -1.31 17.56 8.47
N TYR A 118 -1.24 17.60 7.13
CA TYR A 118 -2.16 16.86 6.25
C TYR A 118 -1.68 15.45 5.95
N PHE A 119 -2.58 14.52 5.61
CA PHE A 119 -2.16 13.17 5.19
C PHE A 119 -1.54 13.14 3.79
N SER A 120 -1.92 14.08 2.92
CA SER A 120 -1.38 14.19 1.58
C SER A 120 -1.68 15.57 1.00
N MET A 121 -0.99 15.92 -0.07
CA MET A 121 -1.36 17.05 -0.93
C MET A 121 -0.71 16.89 -2.31
N PHE A 122 -1.32 17.51 -3.31
CA PHE A 122 -0.80 17.63 -4.67
C PHE A 122 -0.30 19.06 -4.96
N GLU A 123 0.63 19.18 -5.89
CA GLU A 123 1.14 20.48 -6.33
C GLU A 123 0.13 21.18 -7.26
N THR A 124 -0.04 22.49 -7.11
CA THR A 124 -1.09 23.26 -7.81
C THR A 124 -0.55 24.11 -8.96
N ASP A 125 0.70 23.93 -9.35
CA ASP A 125 1.31 24.62 -10.50
C ASP A 125 1.06 23.89 -11.83
N GLY A 126 0.13 22.94 -11.84
CA GLY A 126 -0.14 22.05 -12.97
C GLY A 126 0.77 20.82 -13.03
N SER A 127 1.82 20.76 -12.20
CA SER A 127 2.66 19.57 -12.13
C SER A 127 1.95 18.42 -11.42
N ARG A 128 2.16 17.21 -11.92
CA ARG A 128 1.56 15.99 -11.37
C ARG A 128 2.42 15.43 -10.22
N ASN A 129 2.77 16.29 -9.27
CA ASN A 129 3.55 15.96 -8.08
C ASN A 129 2.64 15.84 -6.85
N ILE A 130 2.83 14.78 -6.07
CA ILE A 130 2.02 14.50 -4.89
C ILE A 130 2.95 14.07 -3.76
N PHE A 131 2.63 14.42 -2.52
CA PHE A 131 3.20 13.74 -1.35
C PHE A 131 2.10 13.09 -0.52
N ILE A 132 2.42 11.96 0.10
CA ILE A 132 1.54 11.21 0.99
C ILE A 132 2.33 10.82 2.25
N GLN A 133 1.79 11.18 3.40
CA GLN A 133 2.30 10.80 4.70
C GLN A 133 1.83 9.38 5.04
N SER A 134 2.76 8.47 5.33
CA SER A 134 2.49 7.09 5.75
C SER A 134 2.57 6.87 7.27
N SER A 135 2.94 7.91 8.03
CA SER A 135 2.97 7.90 9.50
C SER A 135 1.70 8.51 10.14
N ASP A 136 1.49 8.24 11.42
CA ASP A 136 0.40 8.77 12.26
C ASP A 136 -1.02 8.25 11.92
N TRP A 137 -1.15 7.24 11.06
CA TRP A 137 -2.44 6.60 10.75
C TRP A 137 -3.00 5.81 11.93
N GLU A 138 -2.12 5.25 12.77
CA GLU A 138 -2.47 4.49 13.97
C GLU A 138 -3.25 5.30 15.02
N TYR A 139 -3.17 6.64 14.96
CA TYR A 139 -3.94 7.53 15.84
C TYR A 139 -5.36 7.79 15.33
N VAL A 140 -5.64 7.42 14.09
CA VAL A 140 -6.94 7.63 13.42
C VAL A 140 -7.68 6.32 13.23
N MET A 141 -6.98 5.24 12.90
CA MET A 141 -7.55 3.92 12.64
C MET A 141 -6.66 2.79 13.14
N GLU A 142 -7.30 1.70 13.56
CA GLU A 142 -6.67 0.46 14.03
C GLU A 142 -6.27 -0.48 12.89
N THR A 143 -6.07 0.05 11.68
CA THR A 143 -5.81 -0.77 10.48
C THR A 143 -4.50 -0.35 9.84
N PRO A 144 -3.80 -1.26 9.14
CA PRO A 144 -2.51 -0.96 8.52
C PRO A 144 -2.57 0.27 7.60
N ALA A 145 -1.59 1.17 7.76
CA ALA A 145 -1.49 2.42 7.01
C ALA A 145 -1.41 2.22 5.48
N VAL A 146 -0.97 1.05 5.03
CA VAL A 146 -0.86 0.68 3.60
C VAL A 146 -2.17 0.92 2.85
N LEU A 147 -3.30 0.53 3.43
CA LEU A 147 -4.61 0.68 2.79
C LEU A 147 -4.99 2.16 2.62
N SER A 148 -4.70 2.98 3.63
CA SER A 148 -4.97 4.41 3.60
C SER A 148 -4.03 5.17 2.67
N VAL A 149 -2.75 4.78 2.61
CA VAL A 149 -1.78 5.35 1.67
C VAL A 149 -2.16 5.00 0.23
N ALA A 150 -2.51 3.75 -0.06
CA ALA A 150 -2.99 3.35 -1.39
C ALA A 150 -4.26 4.10 -1.79
N TYR A 151 -5.18 4.31 -0.85
CA TYR A 151 -6.37 5.13 -1.09
C TYR A 151 -6.00 6.57 -1.46
N GLU A 152 -5.08 7.20 -0.71
CA GLU A 152 -4.65 8.57 -0.99
C GLU A 152 -3.87 8.69 -2.29
N VAL A 153 -3.14 7.65 -2.74
CA VAL A 153 -2.54 7.64 -4.09
C VAL A 153 -3.60 7.89 -5.15
N ILE A 154 -4.66 7.08 -5.17
CA ILE A 154 -5.73 7.20 -6.17
C ILE A 154 -6.53 8.49 -6.00
N ALA A 155 -6.87 8.85 -4.76
CA ALA A 155 -7.64 10.06 -4.48
C ALA A 155 -6.92 11.32 -4.99
N ASN A 156 -5.60 11.45 -4.73
CA ASN A 156 -4.85 12.62 -5.20
C ASN A 156 -4.62 12.61 -6.71
N VAL A 157 -4.46 11.45 -7.35
CA VAL A 157 -4.42 11.35 -8.82
C VAL A 157 -5.73 11.87 -9.43
N LEU A 158 -6.88 11.41 -8.95
CA LEU A 158 -8.19 11.90 -9.42
C LEU A 158 -8.38 13.40 -9.16
N MET A 159 -7.92 13.90 -8.01
CA MET A 159 -7.99 15.33 -7.69
C MET A 159 -7.08 16.19 -8.58
N VAL A 160 -5.95 15.68 -9.06
CA VAL A 160 -5.16 16.45 -10.05
C VAL A 160 -5.83 16.40 -11.42
N LEU A 161 -6.34 15.22 -11.82
CA LEU A 161 -6.97 15.04 -13.13
C LEU A 161 -8.30 15.81 -13.30
N GLY A 162 -9.04 16.06 -12.21
CA GLY A 162 -10.24 16.89 -12.26
C GLY A 162 -9.98 18.40 -12.14
N ASP A 163 -8.73 18.83 -12.36
CA ASP A 163 -8.29 20.23 -12.31
C ASP A 163 -8.75 20.97 -11.05
N TYR A 164 -8.44 20.40 -9.89
CA TYR A 164 -8.83 20.98 -8.61
C TYR A 164 -7.87 22.10 -8.21
N ASP A 165 -8.01 23.26 -8.85
CA ASP A 165 -7.22 24.46 -8.58
C ASP A 165 -7.57 25.11 -7.23
N LEU A 166 -6.64 25.05 -6.28
CA LEU A 166 -6.77 25.64 -4.94
C LEU A 166 -6.73 27.18 -4.96
N SER A 167 -6.33 27.82 -6.07
CA SER A 167 -6.35 29.28 -6.21
C SER A 167 -7.77 29.84 -6.14
N ASN A 168 -8.77 29.03 -6.53
CA ASN A 168 -10.19 29.37 -6.51
C ASN A 168 -10.85 29.17 -5.13
N GLY A 169 -10.06 28.86 -4.10
CA GLY A 169 -10.53 28.60 -2.74
C GLY A 169 -10.89 27.14 -2.49
N VAL A 170 -10.77 26.73 -1.23
CA VAL A 170 -10.97 25.34 -0.77
C VAL A 170 -12.39 24.84 -1.08
N GLU A 171 -13.38 25.74 -1.08
CA GLU A 171 -14.80 25.44 -1.34
C GLU A 171 -15.10 25.08 -2.79
N ALA A 172 -14.31 25.62 -3.72
CA ALA A 172 -14.45 25.31 -5.14
C ALA A 172 -13.95 23.89 -5.45
N VAL A 173 -13.10 23.35 -4.58
CA VAL A 173 -12.36 22.10 -4.78
C VAL A 173 -12.89 20.97 -3.90
N PHE A 174 -13.10 21.23 -2.61
CA PHE A 174 -13.42 20.21 -1.62
C PHE A 174 -14.84 20.31 -1.06
N HIS A 175 -15.37 19.18 -0.61
CA HIS A 175 -16.51 19.17 0.29
C HIS A 175 -16.08 19.59 1.69
N LYS A 176 -16.51 20.78 2.12
CA LYS A 176 -16.27 21.29 3.49
C LYS A 176 -16.79 20.35 4.56
N LYS A 177 -18.00 19.83 4.36
CA LYS A 177 -18.58 18.77 5.18
C LYS A 177 -18.30 17.44 4.51
N SER A 178 -17.65 16.53 5.22
CA SER A 178 -17.37 15.20 4.69
C SER A 178 -18.66 14.44 4.40
N ILE A 179 -18.76 13.91 3.18
CA ILE A 179 -19.88 13.11 2.68
C ILE A 179 -19.46 11.69 2.27
N GLY A 180 -18.17 11.34 2.45
CA GLY A 180 -17.58 10.08 2.02
C GLY A 180 -16.97 10.11 0.62
N CYS A 181 -16.79 11.30 0.04
CA CYS A 181 -16.24 11.47 -1.31
C CYS A 181 -14.71 11.60 -1.27
N VAL A 182 -14.03 11.18 -2.35
CA VAL A 182 -12.58 11.43 -2.57
C VAL A 182 -12.17 12.90 -2.42
N SER A 183 -13.09 13.84 -2.65
CA SER A 183 -12.86 15.28 -2.54
C SER A 183 -13.31 15.86 -1.19
N ASP A 184 -13.51 15.04 -0.16
CA ASP A 184 -13.78 15.54 1.20
C ASP A 184 -12.55 16.25 1.78
N PHE A 185 -12.71 17.49 2.27
CA PHE A 185 -11.59 18.28 2.80
C PHE A 185 -10.97 17.67 4.06
N CYS A 186 -11.77 16.94 4.86
CA CYS A 186 -11.34 16.30 6.10
C CYS A 186 -10.61 17.25 7.07
N SER A 187 -11.27 18.37 7.42
CA SER A 187 -10.74 19.41 8.32
C SER A 187 -10.21 18.89 9.66
N HIS A 188 -10.75 17.77 10.16
CA HIS A 188 -10.22 17.05 11.31
C HIS A 188 -9.68 15.69 10.84
N LYS A 189 -8.55 15.23 11.40
CA LYS A 189 -7.94 13.95 11.00
C LYS A 189 -8.89 12.75 11.03
N LYS A 190 -9.87 12.73 11.94
CA LYS A 190 -10.88 11.64 12.02
C LYS A 190 -11.90 11.64 10.89
N ASP A 191 -12.09 12.77 10.21
CA ASP A 191 -13.04 12.90 9.10
C ASP A 191 -12.68 11.98 7.93
N ILE A 192 -11.38 11.65 7.78
CA ILE A 192 -10.89 10.73 6.76
C ILE A 192 -11.45 9.30 6.89
N LEU A 193 -11.94 8.93 8.08
CA LEU A 193 -12.58 7.63 8.28
C LEU A 193 -13.83 7.46 7.43
N LEU A 194 -14.62 8.53 7.25
CA LEU A 194 -15.81 8.47 6.40
C LEU A 194 -15.41 8.31 4.92
N LYS A 195 -14.36 9.04 4.51
CA LYS A 195 -13.77 8.97 3.17
C LYS A 195 -13.27 7.55 2.85
N LEU A 196 -12.53 6.93 3.76
CA LEU A 196 -12.00 5.56 3.61
C LEU A 196 -13.08 4.47 3.69
N ARG A 197 -14.12 4.65 4.52
CA ARG A 197 -15.21 3.67 4.66
C ARG A 197 -16.20 3.70 3.50
N THR A 198 -16.43 4.88 2.94
CA THR A 198 -17.33 5.04 1.79
C THR A 198 -16.58 4.71 0.51
N ALA A 199 -15.33 5.21 0.39
CA ALA A 199 -14.41 5.00 -0.71
C ALA A 199 -15.06 5.26 -2.07
N ASP A 200 -15.74 6.41 -2.20
CA ASP A 200 -16.62 6.70 -3.34
C ASP A 200 -16.34 8.09 -3.94
N ILE A 201 -16.87 8.32 -5.14
CA ILE A 201 -16.80 9.58 -5.86
C ILE A 201 -18.23 10.07 -6.09
N CYS A 202 -18.60 11.19 -5.45
CA CYS A 202 -19.97 11.69 -5.58
C CYS A 202 -20.29 12.12 -7.03
N PRO A 203 -21.58 12.21 -7.42
CA PRO A 203 -21.99 12.60 -8.77
C PRO A 203 -21.41 13.94 -9.25
N LYS A 204 -21.23 14.91 -8.34
CA LYS A 204 -20.61 16.21 -8.66
C LYS A 204 -19.14 16.04 -9.06
N CYS A 205 -18.39 15.23 -8.32
CA CYS A 205 -16.98 14.99 -8.60
C CYS A 205 -16.79 14.12 -9.84
N LEU A 206 -17.65 13.12 -10.06
CA LEU A 206 -17.69 12.36 -11.31
C LEU A 206 -17.93 13.26 -12.52
N LYS A 207 -18.93 14.16 -12.42
CA LYS A 207 -19.20 15.15 -13.48
C LYS A 207 -17.98 16.03 -13.72
N ARG A 208 -17.31 16.51 -12.66
CA ARG A 208 -16.09 17.32 -12.80
C ARG A 208 -14.97 16.56 -13.51
N LEU A 209 -14.74 15.29 -13.18
CA LEU A 209 -13.74 14.46 -13.87
C LEU A 209 -14.08 14.32 -15.36
N ALA A 210 -15.36 14.04 -15.67
CA ALA A 210 -15.82 13.93 -17.05
C ALA A 210 -15.68 15.27 -17.82
N ASP A 211 -16.08 16.39 -17.21
CA ASP A 211 -15.98 17.73 -17.80
C ASP A 211 -14.50 18.13 -18.07
N ASN A 212 -13.54 17.57 -17.31
CA ASN A 212 -12.10 17.76 -17.52
C ASN A 212 -11.46 16.69 -18.44
N GLY A 213 -12.26 15.87 -19.10
CA GLY A 213 -11.77 14.91 -20.09
C GLY A 213 -11.05 13.70 -19.50
N VAL A 214 -11.26 13.39 -18.22
CA VAL A 214 -10.69 12.18 -17.61
C VAL A 214 -11.30 10.94 -18.24
N GLU A 215 -10.44 10.05 -18.74
CA GLU A 215 -10.88 8.82 -19.41
C GLU A 215 -11.70 7.94 -18.44
N PRO A 216 -12.85 7.39 -18.87
CA PRO A 216 -13.69 6.54 -18.02
C PRO A 216 -12.95 5.33 -17.44
N GLY A 217 -11.98 4.77 -18.16
CA GLY A 217 -11.16 3.66 -17.69
C GLY A 217 -10.39 3.96 -16.40
N ILE A 218 -9.82 5.16 -16.29
CA ILE A 218 -9.15 5.65 -15.06
C ILE A 218 -10.15 5.71 -13.90
N ILE A 219 -11.37 6.21 -14.15
CA ILE A 219 -12.42 6.30 -13.12
C ILE A 219 -12.85 4.91 -12.66
N PHE A 220 -13.09 3.99 -13.59
CA PHE A 220 -13.50 2.62 -13.27
C PHE A 220 -12.40 1.88 -12.50
N GLN A 221 -11.15 1.94 -12.97
CA GLN A 221 -10.02 1.34 -12.26
C GLN A 221 -9.87 1.92 -10.84
N SER A 222 -10.06 3.24 -10.67
CA SER A 222 -10.01 3.88 -9.37
C SER A 222 -11.10 3.37 -8.42
N LEU A 223 -12.33 3.24 -8.91
CA LEU A 223 -13.46 2.68 -8.14
C LEU A 223 -13.23 1.20 -7.77
N GLU A 224 -12.63 0.39 -8.66
CA GLU A 224 -12.24 -0.99 -8.34
C GLU A 224 -11.23 -1.04 -7.19
N ILE A 225 -10.18 -0.21 -7.25
CA ILE A 225 -9.17 -0.13 -6.19
C ILE A 225 -9.80 0.31 -4.87
N PHE A 226 -10.69 1.32 -4.91
CA PHE A 226 -11.41 1.78 -3.74
C PHE A 226 -12.29 0.70 -3.11
N GLU A 227 -13.02 -0.08 -3.91
CA GLU A 227 -13.86 -1.16 -3.38
C GLU A 227 -13.00 -2.26 -2.72
N HIS A 228 -11.85 -2.60 -3.31
CA HIS A 228 -10.92 -3.54 -2.72
C HIS A 228 -10.37 -3.05 -1.37
N ILE A 229 -9.97 -1.78 -1.29
CA ILE A 229 -9.54 -1.15 -0.04
C ILE A 229 -10.67 -1.18 0.99
N ARG A 230 -11.89 -0.82 0.58
CA ARG A 230 -13.07 -0.79 1.46
C ARG A 230 -13.38 -2.17 2.06
N ILE A 231 -13.34 -3.23 1.26
CA ILE A 231 -13.55 -4.60 1.73
C ILE A 231 -12.46 -4.98 2.74
N LYS A 232 -11.18 -4.75 2.41
CA LYS A 232 -10.05 -5.05 3.32
C LYS A 232 -10.14 -4.30 4.65
N LEU A 233 -10.55 -3.03 4.63
CA LEU A 233 -10.78 -2.22 5.83
C LEU A 233 -11.93 -2.74 6.70
N LYS A 234 -13.01 -3.25 6.10
CA LYS A 234 -14.12 -3.86 6.85
C LYS A 234 -13.66 -5.15 7.53
N PHE A 235 -12.90 -5.99 6.82
CA PHE A 235 -12.37 -7.24 7.35
C PHE A 235 -11.38 -7.02 8.50
N SER A 236 -10.47 -6.05 8.39
CA SER A 236 -9.54 -5.73 9.47
C SER A 236 -10.23 -5.18 10.72
N GLN A 237 -11.44 -4.62 10.58
CA GLN A 237 -12.30 -4.20 11.70
C GLN A 237 -13.20 -5.35 12.24
N GLY A 238 -12.97 -6.59 11.82
CA GLY A 238 -13.71 -7.77 12.29
C GLY A 238 -15.07 -7.98 11.62
N PHE A 239 -15.43 -7.20 10.59
CA PHE A 239 -16.69 -7.38 9.87
C PHE A 239 -16.52 -8.39 8.74
N MET A 240 -16.95 -9.64 8.98
CA MET A 240 -16.89 -10.74 7.99
C MET A 240 -18.24 -10.97 7.28
N GLY A 241 -19.31 -10.29 7.72
CA GLY A 241 -20.66 -10.53 7.21
C GLY A 241 -21.10 -11.99 7.41
N THR A 242 -21.70 -12.59 6.37
CA THR A 242 -22.07 -14.02 6.35
C THR A 242 -21.00 -14.89 5.68
N ALA A 243 -19.90 -14.31 5.21
CA ALA A 243 -18.85 -15.06 4.53
C ALA A 243 -18.13 -15.98 5.53
N GLN A 244 -17.78 -17.18 5.08
CA GLN A 244 -17.09 -18.18 5.91
C GLN A 244 -15.88 -18.73 5.14
N PRO A 245 -14.79 -19.06 5.85
CA PRO A 245 -13.66 -19.74 5.21
C PRO A 245 -14.12 -21.10 4.69
N GLN A 246 -13.71 -21.42 3.47
CA GLN A 246 -13.80 -22.75 2.88
C GLN A 246 -12.53 -23.56 3.18
N LYS A 247 -12.68 -24.89 3.17
CA LYS A 247 -11.57 -25.83 3.37
C LYS A 247 -10.45 -25.65 2.35
N VAL A 248 -9.21 -25.71 2.82
CA VAL A 248 -7.96 -25.69 2.04
C VAL A 248 -7.38 -27.09 1.99
N GLU A 249 -7.09 -27.58 0.79
CA GLU A 249 -6.49 -28.91 0.58
C GLU A 249 -5.25 -28.79 -0.31
N ILE A 250 -4.12 -29.35 0.15
CA ILE A 250 -2.88 -29.48 -0.63
C ILE A 250 -2.71 -30.94 -1.04
N ASP A 251 -2.79 -31.23 -2.34
CA ASP A 251 -2.62 -32.60 -2.85
C ASP A 251 -1.14 -33.06 -2.90
N LYS A 252 -0.90 -34.33 -3.23
CA LYS A 252 0.44 -34.92 -3.36
C LYS A 252 1.37 -34.23 -4.37
N GLY A 253 0.81 -33.46 -5.32
CA GLY A 253 1.54 -32.70 -6.33
C GLY A 253 1.65 -31.22 -6.00
N GLY A 254 1.25 -30.80 -4.79
CA GLY A 254 1.27 -29.42 -4.35
C GLY A 254 0.26 -28.53 -5.07
N LYS A 255 -0.85 -29.09 -5.56
CA LYS A 255 -1.99 -28.29 -6.02
C LYS A 255 -2.79 -27.83 -4.80
N ILE A 256 -3.07 -26.54 -4.74
CA ILE A 256 -3.90 -25.92 -3.70
C ILE A 256 -5.35 -25.94 -4.20
N PHE A 257 -6.26 -26.47 -3.39
CA PHE A 257 -7.70 -26.40 -3.58
C PHE A 257 -8.33 -25.61 -2.45
N ILE A 258 -9.25 -24.69 -2.79
CA ILE A 258 -10.02 -23.91 -1.81
C ILE A 258 -11.50 -24.09 -2.16
N GLY A 259 -12.27 -24.67 -1.25
CA GLY A 259 -13.68 -25.01 -1.51
C GLY A 259 -13.86 -25.95 -2.72
N GLY A 260 -12.89 -26.84 -2.97
CA GLY A 260 -12.85 -27.73 -4.13
C GLY A 260 -12.35 -27.10 -5.43
N ARG A 261 -12.13 -25.78 -5.48
CA ARG A 261 -11.59 -25.10 -6.66
C ARG A 261 -10.07 -25.09 -6.65
N LYS A 262 -9.45 -25.54 -7.74
CA LYS A 262 -7.99 -25.51 -7.91
C LYS A 262 -7.47 -24.09 -8.12
N MET A 263 -6.53 -23.66 -7.29
CA MET A 263 -5.87 -22.36 -7.39
C MET A 263 -4.66 -22.41 -8.33
N LYS A 264 -4.55 -21.41 -9.21
CA LYS A 264 -3.41 -21.19 -10.11
C LYS A 264 -2.39 -20.25 -9.48
N ILE A 265 -1.53 -20.79 -8.62
CA ILE A 265 -0.49 -20.03 -7.92
C ILE A 265 0.89 -20.50 -8.40
N ASN A 266 1.83 -19.56 -8.54
CA ASN A 266 3.21 -19.88 -8.94
C ASN A 266 3.95 -20.69 -7.84
N PRO A 267 5.04 -21.42 -8.17
CA PRO A 267 5.70 -22.29 -7.20
C PRO A 267 6.21 -21.59 -5.93
N LEU A 268 6.74 -20.36 -6.01
CA LEU A 268 7.17 -19.60 -4.83
C LEU A 268 5.99 -19.19 -3.96
N GLY A 269 4.92 -18.67 -4.57
CA GLY A 269 3.68 -18.34 -3.86
C GLY A 269 3.06 -19.55 -3.17
N LYS A 270 3.12 -20.74 -3.79
CA LYS A 270 2.71 -21.99 -3.14
C LYS A 270 3.58 -22.33 -1.94
N ALA A 271 4.89 -22.20 -2.05
CA ALA A 271 5.81 -22.49 -0.95
C ALA A 271 5.54 -21.57 0.26
N ILE A 272 5.36 -20.27 -0.01
CA ILE A 272 4.96 -19.29 1.00
C ILE A 272 3.61 -19.69 1.63
N PHE A 273 2.60 -19.97 0.82
CA PHE A 273 1.28 -20.32 1.33
C PHE A 273 1.31 -21.57 2.21
N ILE A 274 1.99 -22.63 1.78
CA ILE A 274 2.11 -23.88 2.54
C ILE A 274 2.89 -23.65 3.85
N LEU A 275 3.97 -22.86 3.85
CA LEU A 275 4.69 -22.51 5.08
C LEU A 275 3.73 -21.89 6.11
N PHE A 276 2.97 -20.87 5.71
CA PHE A 276 2.05 -20.21 6.64
C PHE A 276 0.85 -21.08 7.05
N LEU A 277 0.51 -22.12 6.28
CA LEU A 277 -0.46 -23.13 6.70
C LEU A 277 0.10 -24.13 7.72
N HIS A 278 1.42 -24.40 7.73
CA HIS A 278 2.04 -25.14 8.84
C HIS A 278 2.11 -24.29 10.11
N HIS A 279 2.33 -22.99 9.96
CA HIS A 279 2.53 -22.04 11.06
C HIS A 279 1.32 -21.12 11.23
N LEU A 280 0.14 -21.68 11.48
CA LEU A 280 -1.10 -20.90 11.68
C LEU A 280 -1.05 -19.95 12.88
N ASP A 281 -0.20 -20.25 13.88
CA ASP A 281 0.10 -19.33 15.00
C ASP A 281 0.90 -18.10 14.57
N GLY A 282 1.42 -18.13 13.35
CA GLY A 282 2.10 -17.05 12.66
C GLY A 282 3.61 -17.01 12.84
N ILE A 283 4.26 -16.25 11.95
CA ILE A 283 5.71 -16.07 11.85
C ILE A 283 6.03 -14.58 12.00
N TYR A 284 7.00 -14.23 12.84
CA TYR A 284 7.56 -12.87 12.84
C TYR A 284 8.41 -12.67 11.59
N MET A 285 8.25 -11.56 10.87
CA MET A 285 9.03 -11.31 9.64
C MET A 285 10.54 -11.33 9.88
N LYS A 286 11.00 -10.76 10.99
CA LYS A 286 12.43 -10.81 11.40
C LYS A 286 12.96 -12.23 11.61
N GLU A 287 12.08 -13.22 11.78
CA GLU A 287 12.42 -14.63 12.01
C GLU A 287 12.21 -15.50 10.76
N LEU A 288 11.78 -14.93 9.63
CA LEU A 288 11.51 -15.70 8.41
C LEU A 288 12.74 -16.49 7.93
N HIS A 289 13.95 -15.95 8.10
CA HIS A 289 15.22 -16.63 7.83
C HIS A 289 15.40 -17.95 8.61
N LYS A 290 14.76 -18.11 9.77
CA LYS A 290 14.80 -19.37 10.55
C LYS A 290 14.02 -20.51 9.90
N TYR A 291 13.17 -20.19 8.92
CA TYR A 291 12.34 -21.12 8.17
C TYR A 291 12.88 -21.39 6.76
N GLU A 292 14.11 -20.97 6.45
CA GLU A 292 14.73 -21.14 5.13
C GLU A 292 14.77 -22.61 4.69
N GLU A 293 15.22 -23.51 5.58
CA GLU A 293 15.30 -24.95 5.29
C GLU A 293 13.92 -25.56 5.00
N GLU A 294 12.91 -25.17 5.78
CA GLU A 294 11.53 -25.64 5.59
C GLU A 294 10.96 -25.13 4.26
N LEU A 295 11.17 -23.84 3.95
CA LEU A 295 10.76 -23.25 2.68
C LEU A 295 11.46 -23.92 1.49
N LEU A 296 12.75 -24.19 1.60
CA LEU A 296 13.52 -24.89 0.57
C LEU A 296 13.03 -26.32 0.39
N TYR A 297 12.73 -27.02 1.49
CA TYR A 297 12.10 -28.34 1.44
C TYR A 297 10.77 -28.29 0.69
N ILE A 298 9.83 -27.42 1.11
CA ILE A 298 8.52 -27.27 0.45
C ILE A 298 8.70 -26.93 -1.03
N TYR A 299 9.58 -25.97 -1.36
CA TYR A 299 9.83 -25.53 -2.73
C TYR A 299 10.41 -26.64 -3.61
N SER A 300 11.30 -27.48 -3.05
CA SER A 300 11.85 -28.65 -3.75
C SER A 300 10.80 -29.70 -4.11
N GLN A 301 9.72 -29.80 -3.33
CA GLN A 301 8.60 -30.69 -3.65
C GLN A 301 7.69 -30.15 -4.75
N LEU A 302 7.71 -28.82 -4.98
CA LEU A 302 6.84 -28.13 -5.93
C LEU A 302 7.45 -27.97 -7.33
N LYS A 303 8.78 -27.91 -7.42
CA LYS A 303 9.49 -27.62 -8.66
C LYS A 303 10.66 -28.59 -8.87
N PRO A 304 10.77 -29.25 -10.04
CA PRO A 304 11.99 -30.00 -10.37
C PRO A 304 13.16 -29.02 -10.50
N ASN A 305 14.29 -29.35 -9.85
CA ASN A 305 15.50 -28.51 -9.78
C ASN A 305 15.24 -27.10 -9.20
N PRO A 306 14.89 -26.99 -7.90
CA PRO A 306 14.75 -25.69 -7.25
C PRO A 306 16.10 -24.94 -7.27
N ASN A 307 16.10 -23.65 -7.58
CA ASN A 307 17.26 -22.80 -7.30
C ASN A 307 17.20 -22.39 -5.82
N PRO A 308 18.12 -22.85 -4.95
CA PRO A 308 18.12 -22.48 -3.54
C PRO A 308 18.20 -20.96 -3.31
N GLU A 309 18.87 -20.24 -4.21
CA GLU A 309 18.99 -18.79 -4.19
C GLU A 309 17.62 -18.08 -4.25
N SER A 310 16.61 -18.71 -4.89
CA SER A 310 15.25 -18.16 -4.88
C SER A 310 14.65 -18.12 -3.48
N ILE A 311 15.01 -19.06 -2.61
CA ILE A 311 14.56 -19.11 -1.22
C ILE A 311 15.44 -18.24 -0.33
N ALA A 312 16.76 -18.22 -0.56
CA ALA A 312 17.66 -17.31 0.14
C ALA A 312 17.26 -15.84 -0.06
N ASN A 313 16.95 -15.43 -1.30
CA ASN A 313 16.45 -14.09 -1.62
C ASN A 313 15.05 -13.83 -1.05
N LEU A 314 14.25 -14.88 -0.84
CA LEU A 314 12.93 -14.76 -0.24
C LEU A 314 13.03 -14.44 1.25
N VAL A 315 13.99 -15.04 1.96
CA VAL A 315 14.12 -14.88 3.42
C VAL A 315 15.21 -13.89 3.85
N SER A 316 15.92 -13.30 2.90
CA SER A 316 17.03 -12.35 3.11
C SER A 316 16.61 -11.21 4.04
N PRO A 317 17.34 -10.94 5.13
CA PRO A 317 17.05 -9.79 6.01
C PRO A 317 17.32 -8.42 5.38
N ILE A 318 18.07 -8.37 4.28
CA ILE A 318 18.59 -7.13 3.68
C ILE A 318 17.81 -6.75 2.42
N ASP A 319 17.60 -7.71 1.53
CA ASP A 319 16.92 -7.49 0.24
C ASP A 319 15.96 -8.66 -0.03
N SER A 320 14.91 -8.73 0.79
CA SER A 320 13.88 -9.75 0.67
C SER A 320 12.95 -9.43 -0.50
N ASN A 321 12.69 -10.42 -1.34
CA ASN A 321 11.55 -10.35 -2.28
C ASN A 321 10.27 -11.01 -1.72
N PHE A 322 10.19 -11.26 -0.40
CA PHE A 322 9.04 -11.87 0.25
C PHE A 322 7.78 -11.07 0.02
N THR A 323 7.82 -9.76 0.29
CA THR A 323 6.64 -8.89 0.19
C THR A 323 6.10 -8.86 -1.23
N TYR A 324 6.98 -8.78 -2.23
CA TYR A 324 6.64 -8.90 -3.63
C TYR A 324 5.95 -10.23 -3.97
N ASN A 325 6.56 -11.37 -3.58
CA ASN A 325 6.00 -12.69 -3.86
C ASN A 325 4.69 -12.96 -3.09
N LYS A 326 4.57 -12.45 -1.86
CA LYS A 326 3.34 -12.42 -1.07
C LYS A 326 2.26 -11.64 -1.80
N SER A 327 2.53 -10.41 -2.24
CA SER A 327 1.56 -9.60 -2.99
C SER A 327 1.05 -10.32 -4.25
N ARG A 328 1.93 -11.00 -5.01
CA ARG A 328 1.51 -11.80 -6.18
C ARG A 328 0.67 -13.02 -5.81
N LEU A 329 1.00 -13.71 -4.71
CA LEU A 329 0.17 -14.78 -4.17
C LEU A 329 -1.23 -14.25 -3.80
N LEU A 330 -1.30 -13.15 -3.07
CA LEU A 330 -2.57 -12.57 -2.61
C LEU A 330 -3.42 -12.07 -3.78
N LYS A 331 -2.81 -11.41 -4.78
CA LYS A 331 -3.49 -11.02 -6.03
C LYS A 331 -4.07 -12.23 -6.75
N SER A 332 -3.29 -13.31 -6.87
CA SER A 332 -3.76 -14.55 -7.51
C SER A 332 -4.95 -15.19 -6.78
N LEU A 333 -4.97 -15.13 -5.44
CA LEU A 333 -6.11 -15.58 -4.64
C LEU A 333 -7.33 -14.66 -4.82
N ASP A 334 -7.12 -13.34 -4.81
CA ASP A 334 -8.17 -12.33 -4.98
C ASP A 334 -8.89 -12.48 -6.34
N GLU A 335 -8.14 -12.59 -7.43
CA GLU A 335 -8.67 -12.78 -8.78
C GLU A 335 -9.50 -14.08 -8.92
N GLN A 336 -9.13 -15.13 -8.18
CA GLN A 336 -9.78 -16.43 -8.28
C GLN A 336 -10.95 -16.60 -7.31
N LEU A 337 -10.87 -16.07 -6.10
CA LEU A 337 -11.87 -16.26 -5.05
C LEU A 337 -12.82 -15.06 -4.90
N GLY A 338 -12.42 -13.89 -5.39
CA GLY A 338 -13.04 -12.61 -5.06
C GLY A 338 -12.53 -12.04 -3.73
N THR A 339 -12.48 -10.72 -3.63
CA THR A 339 -11.83 -9.98 -2.53
C THR A 339 -12.33 -10.37 -1.14
N THR A 340 -13.63 -10.61 -0.99
CA THR A 340 -14.24 -11.03 0.30
C THR A 340 -13.70 -12.39 0.74
N GLN A 341 -13.75 -13.40 -0.13
CA GLN A 341 -13.34 -14.76 0.23
C GLN A 341 -11.81 -14.86 0.39
N ALA A 342 -11.04 -14.09 -0.39
CA ALA A 342 -9.59 -14.07 -0.32
C ALA A 342 -9.03 -13.57 1.03
N GLN A 343 -9.80 -12.79 1.80
CA GLN A 343 -9.34 -12.29 3.12
C GLN A 343 -9.07 -13.43 4.11
N PHE A 344 -9.84 -14.53 4.06
CA PHE A 344 -9.63 -15.69 4.93
C PHE A 344 -8.31 -16.44 4.67
N TYR A 345 -7.68 -16.19 3.53
CA TYR A 345 -6.44 -16.84 3.10
C TYR A 345 -5.28 -15.86 2.98
N SER A 346 -5.49 -14.61 3.41
CA SER A 346 -4.49 -13.56 3.31
C SER A 346 -3.44 -13.69 4.41
N ILE A 347 -2.18 -13.51 4.04
CA ILE A 347 -1.05 -13.48 4.98
C ILE A 347 -0.92 -12.04 5.45
N SER A 348 -1.39 -11.77 6.66
CA SER A 348 -1.42 -10.43 7.25
C SER A 348 -0.82 -10.41 8.65
N GLY A 349 -0.19 -9.30 8.99
CA GLY A 349 0.38 -8.98 10.29
C GLY A 349 0.95 -7.56 10.26
N GLU A 350 1.08 -6.91 11.41
CA GLU A 350 1.73 -5.60 11.50
C GLU A 350 3.26 -5.74 11.68
N SER A 351 4.00 -4.64 11.53
CA SER A 351 5.48 -4.58 11.60
C SER A 351 6.09 -5.10 12.91
N LYS A 352 5.28 -5.44 13.92
CA LYS A 352 5.69 -6.01 15.21
C LYS A 352 4.91 -7.25 15.61
N GLU A 353 4.02 -7.72 14.75
CA GLU A 353 3.18 -8.87 15.01
C GLU A 353 3.60 -10.06 14.16
N LYS A 354 3.04 -11.22 14.50
CA LYS A 354 3.19 -12.41 13.68
C LYS A 354 2.28 -12.27 12.46
N PHE A 355 2.83 -12.54 11.29
CA PHE A 355 2.04 -12.72 10.09
C PHE A 355 1.42 -14.11 10.12
N LYS A 356 0.15 -14.22 9.78
CA LYS A 356 -0.57 -15.50 9.80
C LYS A 356 -1.68 -15.51 8.77
N ILE A 357 -2.19 -16.71 8.49
CA ILE A 357 -3.42 -16.91 7.73
C ILE A 357 -4.55 -17.11 8.74
N PRO A 358 -5.63 -16.30 8.70
CA PRO A 358 -6.72 -16.36 9.68
C PRO A 358 -7.72 -17.48 9.37
N ILE A 359 -7.23 -18.71 9.17
CA ILE A 359 -8.04 -19.89 8.89
C ILE A 359 -8.05 -20.87 10.07
N PRO A 360 -9.22 -21.42 10.45
CA PRO A 360 -9.31 -22.51 11.42
C PRO A 360 -8.49 -23.75 10.99
N LYS A 361 -7.78 -24.36 11.93
CA LYS A 361 -6.88 -25.51 11.66
C LYS A 361 -7.63 -26.73 11.12
N ASP A 362 -8.88 -26.94 11.54
CA ASP A 362 -9.78 -28.00 11.08
C ASP A 362 -10.18 -27.87 9.60
N LEU A 363 -10.03 -26.67 9.03
CA LEU A 363 -10.26 -26.41 7.60
C LEU A 363 -9.00 -26.60 6.75
N VAL A 364 -7.87 -27.03 7.31
CA VAL A 364 -6.61 -27.21 6.58
C VAL A 364 -6.25 -28.69 6.49
N SER A 365 -6.03 -29.17 5.27
CA SER A 365 -5.52 -30.51 5.00
C SER A 365 -4.32 -30.43 4.06
N ILE A 366 -3.16 -30.90 4.52
CA ILE A 366 -1.91 -30.86 3.76
C ILE A 366 -1.40 -32.30 3.60
N HIS A 367 -1.08 -32.69 2.37
CA HIS A 367 -0.48 -33.98 2.10
C HIS A 367 0.89 -34.12 2.79
N GLU A 368 1.14 -35.27 3.43
CA GLU A 368 2.33 -35.56 4.25
C GLU A 368 3.68 -35.27 3.58
N ARG A 369 3.73 -35.36 2.24
CA ARG A 369 4.89 -34.99 1.41
C ARG A 369 5.40 -33.56 1.66
N PHE A 370 4.55 -32.66 2.12
CA PHE A 370 4.93 -31.29 2.42
C PHE A 370 5.30 -31.08 3.89
N SER A 371 5.12 -32.07 4.77
CA SER A 371 5.49 -31.97 6.18
C SER A 371 7.01 -32.00 6.37
N PHE A 372 7.58 -30.89 6.84
CA PHE A 372 9.00 -30.80 7.15
C PHE A 372 9.27 -31.35 8.55
N ASN A 373 9.99 -32.47 8.63
CA ASN A 373 10.46 -33.02 9.90
C ASN A 373 11.92 -32.60 10.10
N LYS A 374 12.21 -31.73 11.08
CA LYS A 374 13.59 -31.49 11.53
C LYS A 374 14.07 -32.76 12.23
N SER A 375 14.96 -33.50 11.57
CA SER A 375 15.72 -34.61 12.16
C SER A 375 16.70 -34.13 13.22
#